data_AF-A0AA35TY87-F1
#
_entry.id   AF-A0AA35TY87-F1
#
_cell.length_a   1.000
_cell.length_b   1.000
_cell.length_c   1.000
_cell.angle_alpha   90.00
_cell.angle_beta   90.00
_cell.angle_gamma   90.00
#
_symmetry.space_group_name_H-M   'P 1'
#
loop_
_entity.id
_entity.type
_entity.pdbx_description
1 polymer ?
#
loop_
_entity_poly.entity_id
_entity_poly.type
_entity_poly.pdbx_seq_one_letter_code
_entity_poly.pdbx_strand_id
1 'polypeptide(L)'
;MADIKGLQQRYGLTDAELGKKCEDEHLTAISRFISWDSVGPYLKGVTRQDMKDIRHDGQYQQDKRGMLIDKWEETGSEATYGAMITAMVKARKRSEAEKVCELLRPQPVTPPPVVPSSRGSRGGPKGPKGTLYTLNPYSTHMDFHFLQL
;
A
#
# COMPACT_ATOMS: atom_id res chain seq x y z
N MET A 1 -17.10 -21.73 -3.63
CA MET A 1 -16.77 -20.67 -4.61
C MET A 1 -15.94 -19.61 -3.88
N ALA A 2 -14.87 -19.10 -4.49
CA ALA A 2 -14.03 -18.05 -3.92
C ALA A 2 -14.88 -16.79 -3.67
N ASP A 3 -15.10 -16.42 -2.42
CA ASP A 3 -16.14 -15.45 -2.03
C ASP A 3 -15.65 -14.00 -2.13
N ILE A 4 -15.42 -13.55 -3.36
CA ILE A 4 -15.11 -12.14 -3.68
C ILE A 4 -16.31 -11.25 -3.33
N LYS A 5 -17.54 -11.76 -3.52
CA LYS A 5 -18.78 -11.04 -3.20
C LYS A 5 -18.85 -10.65 -1.72
N GLY A 6 -18.44 -11.52 -0.81
CA GLY A 6 -18.37 -11.23 0.62
C GLY A 6 -17.32 -10.17 0.95
N LEU A 7 -16.20 -10.12 0.21
CA LEU A 7 -15.22 -9.03 0.34
C LEU A 7 -15.77 -7.71 -0.20
N GLN A 8 -16.43 -7.73 -1.37
CA GLN A 8 -17.08 -6.54 -1.94
C GLN A 8 -18.09 -5.94 -0.96
N GLN A 9 -19.00 -6.75 -0.41
CA GLN A 9 -20.02 -6.30 0.53
C GLN A 9 -19.40 -5.75 1.83
N ARG A 10 -18.39 -6.44 2.38
CA ARG A 10 -17.75 -6.02 3.64
C ARG A 10 -17.03 -4.68 3.53
N TYR A 11 -16.44 -4.40 2.37
CA TYR A 11 -15.66 -3.19 2.13
C TYR A 11 -16.42 -2.11 1.34
N GLY A 12 -17.68 -2.36 0.97
CA GLY A 12 -18.50 -1.43 0.19
C GLY A 12 -17.98 -1.18 -1.23
N LEU A 13 -17.28 -2.15 -1.81
CA LEU A 13 -16.69 -2.03 -3.16
C LEU A 13 -17.72 -2.36 -4.23
N THR A 14 -17.79 -1.51 -5.27
CA THR A 14 -18.65 -1.75 -6.43
C THR A 14 -17.91 -2.53 -7.51
N ASP A 15 -18.63 -3.18 -8.42
CA ASP A 15 -18.03 -3.83 -9.59
C ASP A 15 -17.27 -2.83 -10.49
N ALA A 16 -17.65 -1.55 -10.48
CA ALA A 16 -16.93 -0.50 -11.17
C ALA A 16 -15.53 -0.26 -10.58
N GLU A 17 -15.41 -0.21 -9.24
CA GLU A 17 -14.11 -0.10 -8.56
C GLU A 17 -13.22 -1.32 -8.84
N LEU A 18 -13.80 -2.52 -8.82
CA LEU A 18 -13.06 -3.74 -9.15
C LEU A 18 -12.64 -3.82 -10.62
N GLY A 19 -13.38 -3.17 -11.51
CA GLY A 19 -13.08 -3.09 -12.94
C GLY A 19 -11.97 -2.10 -13.29
N LYS A 20 -11.57 -1.22 -12.36
CA LYS A 20 -10.48 -0.27 -12.60
C LYS A 20 -9.14 -0.99 -12.68
N LYS A 21 -8.23 -0.44 -13.52
CA LYS A 21 -6.81 -0.83 -13.52
C LYS A 21 -6.22 -0.49 -12.14
N CYS A 22 -5.35 -1.34 -11.64
CA CYS A 22 -4.55 -1.03 -10.46
C CYS A 22 -3.67 0.20 -10.71
N GLU A 23 -3.79 1.19 -9.84
CA GLU A 23 -2.93 2.38 -9.81
C GLU A 23 -1.53 2.05 -9.27
N ASP A 24 -0.51 2.74 -9.76
CA ASP A 24 0.90 2.50 -9.43
C ASP A 24 1.20 2.57 -7.93
N GLU A 25 0.53 3.49 -7.22
CA GLU A 25 0.63 3.62 -5.76
C GLU A 25 0.14 2.34 -5.06
N HIS A 26 -1.00 1.82 -5.51
CA HIS A 26 -1.58 0.59 -4.98
C HIS A 26 -0.76 -0.64 -5.38
N LEU A 27 -0.21 -0.70 -6.59
CA LEU A 27 0.72 -1.75 -7.02
C LEU A 27 1.97 -1.78 -6.15
N THR A 28 2.54 -0.61 -5.85
CA THR A 28 3.68 -0.45 -4.93
C THR A 28 3.32 -0.90 -3.51
N ALA A 29 2.11 -0.61 -3.03
CA ALA A 29 1.65 -1.08 -1.73
C ALA A 29 1.49 -2.61 -1.70
N ILE A 30 0.93 -3.20 -2.76
CA ILE A 30 0.69 -4.64 -2.90
C ILE A 30 2.01 -5.42 -2.94
N SER A 31 3.02 -4.90 -3.66
CA SER A 31 4.34 -5.56 -3.77
C SER A 31 5.03 -5.76 -2.42
N ARG A 32 4.66 -4.99 -1.38
CA ARG A 32 5.23 -5.12 -0.03
C ARG A 32 4.77 -6.37 0.71
N PHE A 33 3.60 -6.92 0.37
CA PHE A 33 3.02 -8.03 1.13
C PHE A 33 2.57 -9.23 0.30
N ILE A 34 2.52 -9.12 -1.02
CA ILE A 34 2.03 -10.20 -1.89
C ILE A 34 2.87 -11.48 -1.79
N SER A 35 2.20 -12.63 -1.64
CA SER A 35 2.84 -13.95 -1.73
C SER A 35 3.05 -14.33 -3.20
N TRP A 36 4.13 -13.84 -3.83
CA TRP A 36 4.34 -13.96 -5.28
C TRP A 36 4.26 -15.40 -5.81
N ASP A 37 4.84 -16.38 -5.10
CA ASP A 37 4.88 -17.79 -5.55
C ASP A 37 3.49 -18.44 -5.55
N SER A 38 2.64 -18.02 -4.60
CA SER A 38 1.33 -18.59 -4.36
C SER A 38 0.26 -17.88 -5.20
N VAL A 39 0.37 -16.56 -5.35
CA VAL A 39 -0.61 -15.71 -6.04
C VAL A 39 -0.32 -15.64 -7.54
N GLY A 40 0.95 -15.58 -7.94
CA GLY A 40 1.37 -15.43 -9.33
C GLY A 40 0.73 -16.41 -10.32
N PRO A 41 0.65 -17.73 -10.02
CA PRO A 41 0.01 -18.69 -10.93
C PRO A 41 -1.49 -18.46 -11.18
N TYR A 42 -2.14 -17.62 -10.39
CA TYR A 42 -3.56 -17.27 -10.53
C TYR A 42 -3.78 -15.88 -11.11
N LEU A 43 -2.72 -15.09 -11.30
CA LEU A 43 -2.80 -13.80 -11.97
C LEU A 43 -3.02 -14.02 -13.47
N LYS A 44 -4.01 -13.33 -14.02
CA LYS A 44 -4.31 -13.40 -15.45
C LYS A 44 -3.16 -12.76 -16.23
N GLY A 45 -2.75 -13.41 -17.31
CA GLY A 45 -1.62 -12.96 -18.14
C GLY A 45 -0.22 -13.32 -17.62
N VAL A 46 -0.06 -13.79 -16.38
CA VAL A 46 1.22 -14.32 -15.88
C VAL A 46 1.34 -15.79 -16.23
N THR A 47 2.38 -16.15 -16.99
CA THR A 47 2.61 -17.51 -17.45
C THR A 47 3.46 -18.33 -16.49
N ARG A 48 3.49 -19.65 -16.69
CA ARG A 48 4.42 -20.54 -15.97
C ARG A 48 5.88 -20.22 -16.27
N GLN A 49 6.18 -19.68 -17.45
CA GLN A 49 7.55 -19.31 -17.81
C GLN A 49 7.96 -18.07 -17.01
N ASP A 50 7.11 -17.05 -16.94
CA ASP A 50 7.36 -15.86 -16.11
C ASP A 50 7.63 -16.22 -14.64
N MET A 51 6.87 -17.18 -14.10
CA MET A 51 7.08 -17.66 -12.73
C MET A 51 8.43 -18.38 -12.54
N LYS A 52 8.99 -18.99 -13.58
CA LYS A 52 10.33 -19.58 -13.55
C LYS A 52 11.39 -18.49 -13.63
N ASP A 53 11.19 -17.53 -14.52
CA ASP A 53 12.12 -16.41 -14.73
C ASP A 53 12.23 -15.58 -13.45
N ILE A 54 11.11 -15.18 -12.83
CA ILE A 54 11.09 -14.51 -11.52
C ILE A 54 11.79 -15.33 -10.43
N ARG A 55 11.62 -16.66 -10.45
CA ARG A 55 12.25 -17.53 -9.45
C ARG A 55 13.77 -17.55 -9.59
N HIS A 56 14.27 -17.51 -10.82
CA HIS A 56 15.68 -17.56 -11.17
C HIS A 56 16.36 -16.18 -11.04
N ASP A 57 15.72 -15.14 -11.55
CA ASP A 57 16.32 -13.80 -11.70
C ASP A 57 16.21 -12.97 -10.42
N GLY A 58 15.18 -13.19 -9.61
CA GLY A 58 15.05 -12.50 -8.33
C GLY A 58 16.03 -13.04 -7.29
N GLN A 59 16.87 -12.17 -6.72
CA GLN A 59 17.79 -12.55 -5.64
C GLN A 59 17.04 -12.62 -4.30
N TYR A 60 16.20 -11.63 -4.00
CA TYR A 60 15.46 -11.54 -2.74
C TYR A 60 13.95 -11.66 -2.94
N GLN A 61 13.22 -11.95 -1.85
CA GLN A 61 11.75 -12.05 -1.88
C GLN A 61 11.10 -10.73 -2.32
N GLN A 62 11.69 -9.60 -1.97
CA GLN A 62 11.19 -8.29 -2.36
C GLN A 62 11.31 -8.08 -3.88
N ASP A 63 12.46 -8.42 -4.47
CA ASP A 63 12.66 -8.34 -5.92
C ASP A 63 11.65 -9.20 -6.66
N LYS A 64 11.41 -10.43 -6.18
CA LYS A 64 10.43 -11.35 -6.80
C LYS A 64 9.01 -10.81 -6.79
N ARG A 65 8.65 -10.08 -5.73
CA ARG A 65 7.34 -9.41 -5.65
C ARG A 65 7.27 -8.23 -6.62
N GLY A 66 8.33 -7.43 -6.71
CA GLY A 66 8.43 -6.35 -7.70
C GLY A 66 8.29 -6.88 -9.11
N MET A 67 9.12 -7.86 -9.48
CA MET A 67 9.10 -8.49 -10.81
C MET A 67 7.74 -9.10 -11.14
N LEU A 68 7.04 -9.71 -10.17
CA LEU A 68 5.69 -10.23 -10.41
C LEU A 68 4.69 -9.10 -10.73
N ILE A 69 4.76 -8.00 -10.00
CA ILE A 69 3.89 -6.84 -10.20
C ILE A 69 4.17 -6.18 -11.53
N ASP A 70 5.44 -5.94 -11.86
CA ASP A 70 5.85 -5.37 -13.15
C ASP A 70 5.36 -6.26 -14.30
N LYS A 71 5.57 -7.58 -14.18
CA LYS A 71 5.14 -8.54 -15.19
C LYS A 71 3.63 -8.60 -15.35
N TRP A 72 2.90 -8.51 -14.25
CA TRP A 72 1.45 -8.49 -14.29
C TRP A 72 0.93 -7.16 -14.85
N GLU A 73 1.61 -6.05 -14.60
CA GLU A 73 1.24 -4.75 -15.17
C GLU A 73 1.42 -4.71 -16.70
N GLU A 74 2.44 -5.38 -17.24
CA GLU A 74 2.66 -5.54 -18.70
C GLU A 74 1.45 -6.15 -19.42
N THR A 75 0.58 -6.89 -18.70
CA THR A 75 -0.66 -7.46 -19.27
C THR A 75 -1.73 -6.39 -19.57
N GLY A 76 -1.53 -5.17 -19.07
CA GLY A 76 -2.33 -3.98 -19.39
C GLY A 76 -3.77 -4.11 -18.89
N SER A 77 -4.69 -4.35 -19.83
CA SER A 77 -6.14 -4.36 -19.56
C SER A 77 -6.60 -5.41 -18.56
N GLU A 78 -5.78 -6.43 -18.28
CA GLU A 78 -6.10 -7.49 -17.33
C GLU A 78 -5.61 -7.20 -15.90
N ALA A 79 -4.84 -6.12 -15.71
CA ALA A 79 -4.27 -5.70 -14.43
C ALA A 79 -5.28 -4.92 -13.56
N THR A 80 -6.45 -5.51 -13.30
CA THR A 80 -7.54 -4.87 -12.53
C THR A 80 -7.56 -5.31 -11.07
N TYR A 81 -8.13 -4.47 -10.19
CA TYR A 81 -8.30 -4.80 -8.77
C TYR A 81 -9.07 -6.11 -8.56
N GLY A 82 -10.14 -6.32 -9.34
CA GLY A 82 -10.92 -7.54 -9.31
C GLY A 82 -10.08 -8.77 -9.66
N ALA A 83 -9.20 -8.67 -10.67
CA ALA A 83 -8.31 -9.77 -11.05
C ALA A 83 -7.28 -10.08 -9.96
N MET A 84 -6.67 -9.07 -9.33
CA MET A 84 -5.74 -9.24 -8.20
C MET A 84 -6.41 -9.90 -6.99
N ILE A 85 -7.56 -9.37 -6.56
CA ILE A 85 -8.33 -9.91 -5.43
C ILE A 85 -8.75 -11.35 -5.73
N THR A 86 -9.20 -11.63 -6.96
CA THR A 86 -9.56 -12.98 -7.40
C THR A 86 -8.38 -13.94 -7.28
N ALA A 87 -7.19 -13.54 -7.74
CA ALA A 87 -5.99 -14.35 -7.67
C ALA A 87 -5.60 -14.67 -6.22
N MET A 88 -5.62 -13.67 -5.34
CA MET A 88 -5.34 -13.84 -3.91
C MET A 88 -6.35 -14.78 -3.23
N VAL A 89 -7.65 -14.67 -3.53
CA VAL A 89 -8.66 -15.58 -2.96
C VAL A 89 -8.46 -17.01 -3.48
N LYS A 90 -8.17 -17.20 -4.77
CA LYS A 90 -7.86 -18.52 -5.35
C LYS A 90 -6.61 -19.15 -4.72
N ALA A 91 -5.60 -18.33 -4.42
CA ALA A 91 -4.39 -18.73 -3.70
C ALA A 91 -4.60 -18.96 -2.19
N ARG A 92 -5.84 -18.85 -1.69
CA ARG A 92 -6.19 -18.91 -0.26
C ARG A 92 -5.49 -17.83 0.60
N LYS A 93 -5.07 -16.73 -0.01
CA LYS A 93 -4.46 -15.56 0.65
C LYS A 93 -5.52 -14.51 0.96
N ARG A 94 -6.57 -14.90 1.70
CA ARG A 94 -7.71 -14.00 2.00
C ARG A 94 -7.28 -12.73 2.74
N SER A 95 -6.33 -12.84 3.67
CA SER A 95 -5.81 -11.68 4.40
C SER A 95 -5.04 -10.69 3.51
N GLU A 96 -4.42 -11.15 2.42
CA GLU A 96 -3.81 -10.26 1.43
C GLU A 96 -4.88 -9.57 0.59
N ALA A 97 -5.92 -10.30 0.18
CA ALA A 97 -7.07 -9.74 -0.53
C ALA A 97 -7.78 -8.66 0.29
N GLU A 98 -7.94 -8.87 1.60
CA GLU A 98 -8.52 -7.88 2.52
C GLU A 98 -7.69 -6.59 2.56
N LYS A 99 -6.36 -6.68 2.57
CA LYS A 99 -5.48 -5.50 2.49
C LYS A 99 -5.66 -4.74 1.17
N VAL A 100 -5.84 -5.43 0.05
CA VAL A 100 -6.13 -4.76 -1.23
C VAL A 100 -7.48 -4.04 -1.18
N CYS A 101 -8.50 -4.66 -0.58
CA CYS A 101 -9.79 -3.99 -0.38
C CYS A 101 -9.70 -2.76 0.54
N GLU A 102 -8.81 -2.77 1.52
CA GLU A 102 -8.55 -1.61 2.39
C GLU A 102 -7.92 -0.45 1.64
N LEU A 103 -7.04 -0.71 0.68
CA LEU A 103 -6.46 0.33 -0.18
C LEU A 103 -7.53 1.02 -1.05
N LEU A 104 -8.52 0.26 -1.50
CA LEU A 104 -9.64 0.76 -2.30
C LEU A 104 -10.71 1.48 -1.48
N ARG A 105 -10.70 1.31 -0.17
CA ARG A 105 -11.71 1.92 0.68
C ARG A 105 -11.45 3.43 0.69
N PRO A 106 -12.45 4.28 0.34
CA PRO A 106 -12.30 5.71 0.51
C PRO A 106 -11.96 5.97 1.98
N GLN A 107 -10.80 6.58 2.24
CA GLN A 107 -10.46 7.00 3.59
C GLN A 107 -11.63 7.85 4.09
N PRO A 108 -12.14 7.61 5.32
CA PRO A 108 -13.07 8.55 5.91
C PRO A 108 -12.33 9.89 5.95
N VAL A 109 -12.83 10.86 5.19
CA VAL A 109 -12.40 12.25 5.32
C VAL A 109 -12.68 12.61 6.78
N THR A 110 -11.64 12.58 7.61
CA THR A 110 -11.71 13.16 8.93
C THR A 110 -12.02 14.63 8.69
N PRO A 111 -13.19 15.15 9.14
CA PRO A 111 -13.39 16.58 9.11
C PRO A 111 -12.23 17.22 9.88
N PRO A 112 -11.66 18.35 9.42
CA PRO A 112 -10.63 19.04 10.17
C PRO A 112 -11.14 19.25 11.59
N PRO A 113 -10.28 19.12 12.62
CA PRO A 113 -10.71 19.31 14.00
C PRO A 113 -11.40 20.66 14.10
N VAL A 114 -12.68 20.66 14.46
CA VAL A 114 -13.43 21.87 14.77
C VAL A 114 -12.74 22.48 15.98
N VAL A 115 -11.79 23.37 15.73
CA VAL A 115 -11.21 24.22 16.77
C VAL A 115 -12.38 24.96 17.41
N PRO A 116 -12.69 24.74 18.70
CA PRO A 116 -13.64 25.58 19.37
C PRO A 116 -13.03 26.98 19.37
N SER A 117 -13.65 27.91 18.67
CA SER A 117 -13.37 29.33 18.81
C SER A 117 -13.78 29.74 20.23
N SER A 118 -12.86 29.60 21.18
CA SER A 118 -13.03 30.07 22.54
C SER A 118 -13.06 31.60 22.56
N ARG A 119 -14.25 32.15 22.34
CA ARG A 119 -14.59 33.53 22.68
C ARG A 119 -14.93 33.59 24.17
N GLY A 120 -14.05 34.20 24.98
CA GLY A 120 -14.28 34.54 26.39
C GLY A 120 -12.95 34.64 27.14
N SER A 121 -12.30 35.80 27.15
CA SER A 121 -12.41 36.86 28.17
C SER A 121 -11.65 36.59 29.48
N ARG A 122 -10.63 37.45 29.69
CA ARG A 122 -10.10 38.02 30.95
C ARG A 122 -9.45 37.10 31.99
N GLY A 123 -8.16 37.39 32.25
CA GLY A 123 -7.63 37.43 33.62
C GLY A 123 -6.21 36.87 33.82
N GLY A 124 -5.26 37.76 34.14
CA GLY A 124 -4.22 37.49 35.14
C GLY A 124 -2.85 36.94 34.68
N PRO A 125 -1.72 37.57 35.06
CA PRO A 125 -0.38 37.13 34.70
C PRO A 125 0.36 36.35 35.81
N LYS A 126 1.48 35.75 35.39
CA LYS A 126 2.68 35.28 36.14
C LYS A 126 2.79 33.78 36.47
N GLY A 127 3.82 33.19 35.86
CA GLY A 127 4.60 32.08 36.40
C GLY A 127 5.62 31.61 35.36
N PRO A 128 6.94 31.84 35.53
CA PRO A 128 7.95 31.19 34.71
C PRO A 128 8.40 29.90 35.39
N LYS A 129 8.59 28.83 34.60
CA LYS A 129 9.63 27.78 34.73
C LYS A 129 9.20 26.53 33.95
N GLY A 130 10.05 26.10 33.03
CA GLY A 130 9.89 24.84 32.32
C GLY A 130 10.58 24.85 30.96
N THR A 131 11.91 24.83 30.97
CA THR A 131 12.74 24.65 29.79
C THR A 131 12.40 23.31 29.11
N LEU A 132 11.74 23.36 27.95
CA LEU A 132 11.55 22.19 27.09
C LEU A 132 12.82 22.01 26.24
N TYR A 133 13.67 21.04 26.58
CA TYR A 133 14.57 20.44 25.60
C TYR A 133 13.83 19.27 24.96
N THR A 134 13.26 19.48 23.78
CA THR A 134 12.89 18.40 22.86
C THR A 134 14.09 18.17 21.93
N LEU A 135 14.87 17.13 22.22
CA LEU A 135 15.87 16.60 21.29
C LEU A 135 15.12 15.91 20.15
N ASN A 136 15.18 16.52 18.96
CA ASN A 136 14.74 15.96 17.69
C ASN A 136 15.82 14.98 17.18
N PRO A 137 15.52 13.69 16.92
CA PRO A 137 16.54 12.73 16.47
C PRO A 137 16.77 12.65 14.95
N TYR A 138 16.31 13.62 14.15
CA TYR A 138 16.57 13.65 12.71
C TYR A 138 17.24 14.96 12.28
N SER A 139 18.56 14.99 12.36
CA SER A 139 19.40 15.87 11.54
C SER A 139 20.69 15.14 11.20
N THR A 140 20.60 14.18 10.29
CA THR A 140 21.76 13.58 9.63
C THR A 140 22.10 14.46 8.43
N HIS A 141 22.80 15.56 8.69
CA HIS A 141 23.48 16.31 7.64
C HIS A 141 24.82 15.60 7.39
N MET A 142 24.92 14.85 6.30
CA MET A 142 26.16 14.25 5.82
C MET A 142 26.95 15.34 5.09
N ASP A 143 27.86 16.02 5.80
CA ASP A 143 28.90 16.85 5.18
C ASP A 143 29.96 15.95 4.53
N PHE A 144 29.88 15.82 3.21
CA PHE A 144 30.97 15.29 2.39
C PHE A 144 32.11 16.31 2.35
N HIS A 145 33.14 16.09 3.17
CA HIS A 145 34.43 16.74 2.97
C HIS A 145 35.06 16.21 1.67
N PHE A 146 35.04 17.05 0.63
CA PHE A 146 35.88 16.88 -0.54
C PHE A 146 37.31 17.32 -0.18
N LEU A 147 38.24 16.37 -0.17
CA LEU A 147 39.67 16.62 -0.21
C LEU A 147 40.00 17.32 -1.53
N GLN A 148 40.59 18.53 -1.46
CA GLN A 148 41.39 19.05 -2.57
C GLN A 148 42.86 18.69 -2.31
N LEU A 149 43.45 18.10 -3.35
CA LEU A 149 44.87 17.91 -3.59
C LEU A 149 45.61 19.24 -3.71
#